data_AF-A0AAV1WTD6-F1
#
_entry.id   AF-A0AAV1WTD6-F1
#
_cell.length_a   1.000
_cell.length_b   1.000
_cell.length_c   1.000
_cell.angle_alpha   90.00
_cell.angle_beta   90.00
_cell.angle_gamma   90.00
#
_symmetry.space_group_name_H-M   'P 1'
#
loop_
_entity.id
_entity.type
_entity.pdbx_description
1 polymer ?
#
loop_
_entity_poly.entity_id
_entity_poly.type
_entity_poly.pdbx_seq_one_letter_code
_entity_poly.pdbx_strand_id
1 'polypeptide(L)'
;MKQFRAMNKLKKVALKVIAENLSEEEIIGLKEMLKSMDTDDSGTITFEEYKTGLSKRGSKLPESEVRQLMEAADVDGNGTIDYIEFITATMHVNRMEREDHL
;
A
#
# COMPACT_ATOMS: atom_id res chain seq x y z
N MET A 1 15.00 -19.24 13.76
CA MET A 1 13.93 -18.21 13.68
C MET A 1 14.44 -16.80 14.09
N LYS A 2 15.45 -16.22 13.41
CA LYS A 2 15.95 -14.85 13.70
C LYS A 2 15.43 -13.78 12.72
N GLN A 3 15.07 -14.21 11.51
CA GLN A 3 14.60 -13.36 10.41
C GLN A 3 13.27 -12.61 10.74
N PHE A 4 12.30 -13.30 11.36
CA PHE A 4 10.99 -12.71 11.70
C PHE A 4 11.03 -11.62 12.78
N ARG A 5 11.94 -11.69 13.76
CA ARG A 5 12.07 -10.65 14.81
C ARG A 5 12.66 -9.36 14.26
N ALA A 6 13.62 -9.46 13.35
CA ALA A 6 14.21 -8.30 12.69
C ALA A 6 13.17 -7.61 11.79
N MET A 7 12.41 -8.38 11.01
CA MET A 7 11.35 -7.87 10.15
C MET A 7 10.24 -7.18 10.94
N ASN A 8 9.74 -7.78 12.03
CA ASN A 8 8.72 -7.14 12.87
C ASN A 8 9.22 -5.84 13.51
N LYS A 9 10.52 -5.74 13.82
CA LYS A 9 11.12 -4.52 14.37
C LYS A 9 11.26 -3.46 13.29
N LEU A 10 11.66 -3.85 12.07
CA LEU A 10 11.74 -2.95 10.91
C LEU A 10 10.35 -2.43 10.53
N LYS A 11 9.34 -3.30 10.45
CA LYS A 11 7.93 -2.95 10.20
C LYS A 11 7.42 -1.94 11.23
N LYS A 12 7.71 -2.15 12.52
CA LYS A 12 7.34 -1.19 13.58
C LYS A 12 8.04 0.17 13.45
N VAL A 13 9.31 0.19 13.05
CA VAL A 13 10.05 1.44 12.85
C VAL A 13 9.53 2.17 11.62
N ALA A 14 9.28 1.46 10.52
CA ALA A 14 8.69 2.03 9.31
C ALA A 14 7.30 2.62 9.59
N LEU A 15 6.41 1.87 10.25
CA LEU A 15 5.11 2.37 10.72
C LEU A 15 5.22 3.64 11.56
N LYS A 16 6.23 3.71 12.45
CA LYS A 16 6.43 4.87 13.31
C LYS A 16 6.93 6.08 12.52
N VAL A 17 7.87 5.90 11.60
CA VAL A 17 8.37 6.96 10.72
C VAL A 17 7.26 7.47 9.79
N ILE A 18 6.45 6.56 9.25
CA ILE A 18 5.28 6.89 8.44
C ILE A 18 4.26 7.69 9.27
N ALA A 19 3.95 7.25 10.49
CA ALA A 19 3.05 7.98 11.38
C ALA A 19 3.59 9.34 11.86
N GLU A 20 4.91 9.53 11.86
CA GLU A 20 5.56 10.81 12.16
C GLU A 20 5.62 11.76 10.95
N ASN A 21 5.44 11.25 9.72
CA ASN A 21 5.48 12.04 8.48
C ASN A 21 4.11 12.22 7.79
N LEU A 22 3.08 11.50 8.23
CA LEU A 22 1.70 11.62 7.77
C LEU A 22 0.80 12.16 8.88
N SER A 23 -0.16 12.98 8.50
CA SER A 23 -1.19 13.48 9.41
C SER A 23 -2.10 12.34 9.85
N GLU A 24 -2.72 12.41 11.04
CA GLU A 24 -3.70 11.41 11.48
C GLU A 24 -4.81 11.19 10.43
N GLU A 25 -5.24 12.26 9.76
CA GLU A 25 -6.24 12.20 8.68
C GLU A 25 -5.76 11.41 7.46
N GLU A 26 -4.49 11.55 7.06
CA GLU A 26 -3.90 10.79 5.95
C GLU A 26 -3.76 9.31 6.31
N ILE A 27 -3.35 9.02 7.55
CA ILE A 27 -3.27 7.64 8.07
C ILE A 27 -4.66 7.00 8.09
N ILE A 28 -5.67 7.72 8.57
CA ILE A 28 -7.06 7.25 8.58
C ILE A 28 -7.56 7.01 7.16
N GLY A 29 -7.35 7.97 6.24
CA GLY A 29 -7.75 7.85 4.84
C GLY A 29 -7.09 6.65 4.13
N LEU A 30 -5.79 6.42 4.37
CA LEU A 30 -5.08 5.26 3.82
C LEU A 30 -5.62 3.95 4.39
N LYS A 31 -5.92 3.92 5.70
CA LYS A 31 -6.49 2.75 6.36
C LYS A 31 -7.91 2.44 5.88
N GLU A 32 -8.75 3.47 5.68
CA GLU A 32 -10.07 3.31 5.11
C GLU A 32 -10.01 2.87 3.64
N MET A 33 -9.04 3.41 2.87
CA MET A 33 -8.84 2.98 1.49
C MET A 33 -8.44 1.51 1.41
N LEU A 34 -7.50 1.07 2.26
CA LEU A 34 -7.08 -0.32 2.34
C LEU A 34 -8.26 -1.22 2.74
N LYS A 35 -9.00 -0.84 3.79
CA LYS A 35 -10.19 -1.56 4.25
C LYS A 35 -11.33 -1.60 3.23
N SER A 36 -11.42 -0.61 2.33
CA SER A 36 -12.40 -0.63 1.24
C SER A 36 -12.07 -1.63 0.13
N MET A 37 -10.79 -2.02 0.03
CA MET A 37 -10.29 -2.97 -0.97
C MET A 37 -10.09 -4.37 -0.39
N ASP A 38 -9.59 -4.47 0.85
CA ASP A 38 -9.45 -5.68 1.65
C ASP A 38 -10.83 -6.19 2.05
N THR A 39 -11.34 -7.14 1.28
CA THR A 39 -12.68 -7.70 1.45
C THR A 39 -12.72 -8.84 2.46
N ASP A 40 -11.57 -9.46 2.73
CA ASP A 40 -11.44 -10.55 3.67
C ASP A 40 -10.92 -10.13 5.07
N ASP A 41 -10.61 -8.83 5.25
CA ASP A 41 -10.05 -8.23 6.48
C ASP A 41 -8.73 -8.93 6.87
N SER A 42 -7.96 -9.40 5.89
CA SER A 42 -6.65 -10.02 6.11
C SER A 42 -5.58 -9.02 6.52
N GLY A 43 -5.80 -7.73 6.29
CA GLY A 43 -4.83 -6.65 6.50
C GLY A 43 -3.80 -6.52 5.36
N THR A 44 -4.01 -7.24 4.26
CA THR A 44 -3.21 -7.20 3.04
C THR A 44 -4.14 -7.16 1.83
N ILE A 45 -3.79 -6.44 0.78
CA ILE A 45 -4.58 -6.44 -0.45
C ILE A 45 -3.98 -7.49 -1.39
N THR A 46 -4.74 -8.53 -1.70
CA THR A 46 -4.34 -9.52 -2.72
C THR A 46 -4.55 -8.97 -4.14
N PHE A 47 -3.92 -9.58 -5.14
CA PHE A 47 -4.10 -9.19 -6.54
C PHE A 47 -5.58 -9.17 -6.97
N GLU A 48 -6.35 -10.16 -6.55
CA GLU A 48 -7.78 -10.26 -6.87
C GLU A 48 -8.60 -9.15 -6.21
N GLU A 49 -8.27 -8.80 -4.96
CA GLU A 49 -8.91 -7.70 -4.24
C GLU A 49 -8.54 -6.34 -4.82
N TYR A 50 -7.29 -6.17 -5.23
CA TYR A 50 -6.83 -4.96 -5.90
C TYR A 50 -7.54 -4.77 -7.24
N LYS A 51 -7.60 -5.82 -8.06
CA LYS A 51 -8.33 -5.86 -9.35
C LYS A 51 -9.82 -5.56 -9.16
N THR A 52 -10.43 -6.17 -8.14
CA THR A 52 -11.84 -5.97 -7.81
C THR A 52 -12.10 -4.56 -7.28
N GLY A 53 -11.21 -4.03 -6.43
CA GLY A 53 -11.28 -2.68 -5.88
C GLY A 53 -11.17 -1.60 -6.95
N LEU A 54 -10.24 -1.76 -7.89
CA LEU A 54 -10.09 -0.87 -9.05
C LEU A 54 -11.32 -0.91 -9.97
N SER A 55 -11.84 -2.12 -10.23
CA SER A 55 -13.07 -2.31 -11.02
C SER A 55 -14.28 -1.66 -10.35
N LYS A 56 -14.42 -1.77 -9.03
CA LYS A 56 -15.49 -1.13 -8.23
C LYS A 56 -15.42 0.40 -8.29
N ARG A 57 -14.21 0.97 -8.36
CA ARG A 57 -13.98 2.41 -8.53
C ARG A 57 -14.16 2.90 -9.98
N GLY A 58 -14.62 2.03 -10.89
CA GLY A 58 -14.91 2.38 -12.28
C GLY A 58 -13.70 2.36 -13.20
N SER A 59 -12.52 2.00 -12.70
CA SER A 59 -11.29 1.88 -13.49
C SER A 59 -11.18 0.46 -14.05
N LYS A 60 -11.55 0.28 -15.32
CA LYS A 60 -11.29 -0.97 -16.05
C LYS A 60 -9.87 -0.97 -16.58
N LEU A 61 -8.91 -1.15 -15.67
CA LEU A 61 -7.52 -1.33 -16.06
C LEU A 61 -7.33 -2.76 -16.58
N PRO A 62 -6.56 -2.95 -17.66
CA PRO A 62 -6.20 -4.29 -18.13
C PRO A 62 -5.36 -5.01 -17.07
N GLU A 63 -5.46 -6.34 -17.04
CA GLU A 63 -4.78 -7.16 -16.04
C GLU A 63 -3.25 -6.93 -16.01
N SER A 64 -2.66 -6.62 -17.16
CA SER A 64 -1.25 -6.25 -17.29
C SER A 64 -0.89 -4.98 -16.54
N GLU A 65 -1.74 -3.96 -16.57
CA GLU A 65 -1.51 -2.70 -15.83
C GLU A 65 -1.73 -2.90 -14.34
N VAL A 66 -2.76 -3.66 -13.95
CA VAL A 66 -2.99 -4.01 -12.55
C VAL A 66 -1.78 -4.77 -11.99
N ARG A 67 -1.20 -5.69 -12.76
CA ARG A 67 -0.01 -6.43 -12.39
C ARG A 67 1.22 -5.54 -12.27
N GLN A 68 1.41 -4.58 -13.18
CA GLN A 68 2.51 -3.61 -13.08
C GLN A 68 2.39 -2.71 -11.85
N LEU A 69 1.17 -2.24 -11.55
CA LEU A 69 0.91 -1.45 -10.34
C LEU A 69 1.12 -2.28 -9.07
N MET A 70 0.75 -3.56 -9.11
CA MET A 70 1.02 -4.51 -8.03
C MET A 70 2.53 -4.68 -7.82
N GLU A 71 3.29 -4.99 -8.88
CA GLU A 71 4.74 -5.17 -8.82
C GLU A 71 5.49 -3.90 -8.37
N ALA A 72 4.94 -2.71 -8.67
CA ALA A 72 5.51 -1.45 -8.21
C ALA A 72 5.26 -1.20 -6.71
N ALA A 73 4.16 -1.72 -6.16
CA ALA A 73 3.77 -1.54 -4.76
C ALA A 73 4.27 -2.68 -3.85
N ASP A 74 4.34 -3.91 -4.36
CA ASP A 74 4.83 -5.12 -3.68
C ASP A 74 6.36 -5.11 -3.64
N VAL A 75 6.91 -4.52 -2.58
CA VAL A 75 8.35 -4.33 -2.41
C VAL A 75 9.03 -5.62 -2.00
N ASP A 76 8.34 -6.48 -1.25
CA ASP A 76 8.88 -7.75 -0.77
C ASP A 76 8.66 -8.93 -1.75
N GLY A 77 7.82 -8.74 -2.78
CA GLY A 77 7.56 -9.70 -3.84
C GLY A 77 6.67 -10.87 -3.40
N ASN A 78 5.88 -10.70 -2.35
CA ASN A 78 5.04 -11.77 -1.79
C ASN A 78 3.71 -11.97 -2.55
N GLY A 79 3.38 -11.07 -3.50
CA GLY A 79 2.17 -11.09 -4.30
C GLY A 79 0.95 -10.45 -3.64
N THR A 80 1.12 -9.78 -2.51
CA THR A 80 0.11 -9.00 -1.78
C THR A 80 0.71 -7.64 -1.39
N ILE A 81 -0.14 -6.63 -1.24
CA ILE A 81 0.29 -5.31 -0.79
C ILE A 81 -0.06 -5.21 0.69
N ASP A 82 0.95 -5.13 1.54
CA ASP A 82 0.73 -4.88 2.96
C ASP A 82 0.50 -3.40 3.27
N TYR A 83 0.01 -3.11 4.48
CA TYR A 83 -0.26 -1.74 4.91
C TYR A 83 0.95 -0.80 4.81
N ILE A 84 2.16 -1.29 5.06
CA ILE A 84 3.40 -0.49 4.98
C ILE A 84 3.75 -0.24 3.52
N GLU A 85 3.64 -1.24 2.67
CA GLU A 85 3.86 -1.15 1.23
C GLU A 85 2.89 -0.17 0.57
N PHE A 86 1.61 -0.26 0.91
CA PHE A 86 0.58 0.65 0.44
C PHE A 86 0.87 2.11 0.80
N ILE A 87 1.27 2.36 2.05
CA ILE A 87 1.62 3.71 2.47
C ILE A 87 2.92 4.17 1.81
N THR A 88 3.90 3.29 1.68
CA THR A 88 5.18 3.63 1.03
C THR A 88 4.97 4.00 -0.44
N ALA A 89 4.11 3.26 -1.15
CA ALA A 89 3.69 3.57 -2.50
C ALA A 89 2.99 4.93 -2.56
N THR A 90 2.04 5.19 -1.65
CA THR A 90 1.30 6.46 -1.63
C THR A 90 2.18 7.66 -1.23
N MET A 91 3.14 7.46 -0.33
CA MET A 91 4.13 8.49 0.04
C MET A 91 5.08 8.82 -1.10
N HIS A 92 5.48 7.82 -1.91
CA HIS A 92 6.27 8.08 -3.11
C HIS A 92 5.49 8.95 -4.11
N VAL A 93 4.21 8.66 -4.33
CA VAL A 93 3.33 9.47 -5.19
C VAL A 93 3.21 10.91 -4.66
N ASN A 94 2.95 11.09 -3.36
CA ASN A 94 2.84 12.42 -2.74
C ASN A 94 4.16 13.21 -2.67
N ARG A 95 5.31 12.56 -2.79
CA ARG A 95 6.62 13.21 -2.84
C ARG A 95 6.99 13.61 -4.27
N MET A 96 6.61 12.81 -5.26
CA MET A 96 6.81 13.11 -6.68
C MET A 96 5.89 14.24 -7.16
N GLU A 97 4.62 14.29 -6.72
CA GLU A 97 3.73 15.41 -7.06
C GLU A 97 4.19 16.77 -6.48
N ARG A 98 4.98 16.76 -5.39
CA ARG A 98 5.56 17.98 -4.82
C ARG A 98 6.83 18.45 -5.54
N GLU A 99 7.50 17.59 -6.29
CA GLU A 99 8.73 17.93 -7.03
C GLU A 99 8.46 18.30 -8.49
N ASP A 100 7.33 17.88 -9.09
CA ASP A 100 6.94 18.27 -10.47
C ASP A 100 6.18 19.61 -10.55
N HIS A 101 5.92 20.27 -9.42
CA HIS A 101 5.28 21.59 -9.33
C HIS A 101 6.25 22.71 -8.89
N LEU A 102 7.52 22.66 -9.32
CA LEU A 102 8.53 23.73 -9.14
C LEU A 102 9.15 24.16 -10.46
#